data_AF-A0AAW9JIL4-F1
#
_entry.id   AF-A0AAW9JIL4-F1
#
_cell.length_a   1.000
_cell.length_b   1.000
_cell.length_c   1.000
_cell.angle_alpha   90.00
_cell.angle_beta   90.00
_cell.angle_gamma   90.00
#
_symmetry.space_group_name_H-M   'P 1'
#
loop_
_entity.id
_entity.type
_entity.pdbx_description
1 polymer ?
#
loop_
_entity_poly.entity_id
_entity_poly.type
_entity_poly.pdbx_seq_one_letter_code
_entity_poly.pdbx_strand_id
1 'polypeptide(L)'
;MKKTKKLALLLLLCILLLFFFLRLKDNHSPIVDDLVTQLENTVVGLEVKFSFGPKVQMDVPLESQFDEPSLQNGCEITALSMLLRYYGYHVNKNQLAKQLNYVPLKVDDTYYGDPNEGFVGNIKEGKQAMGVWSAPIKAVAEQIVGDNYTVHDEPISFTKLKKLINQSTPVWILATLELKVPSDSDFIEWPTKNGTRIVTPKIHSAVITGMHGQYFYVNDPYGYKNRRVKQKDLQQIYERMGCQLIYLEKNG
;
A
#
# COMPACT_ATOMS: atom_id res chain seq x y z
N MET A 1 22.67 -21.35 8.44
CA MET A 1 22.40 -22.80 8.32
C MET A 1 22.02 -23.53 9.63
N LYS A 2 22.44 -23.07 10.83
CA LYS A 2 22.12 -23.76 12.11
C LYS A 2 20.70 -23.49 12.67
N LYS A 3 20.10 -22.31 12.43
CA LYS A 3 18.75 -21.95 12.94
C LYS A 3 17.61 -22.68 12.23
N THR A 4 17.68 -22.83 10.91
CA THR A 4 16.66 -23.53 10.11
C THR A 4 16.62 -25.03 10.41
N LYS A 5 17.79 -25.64 10.67
CA LYS A 5 17.88 -27.04 11.12
C LYS A 5 17.25 -27.26 12.50
N LYS A 6 17.38 -26.30 13.43
CA LYS A 6 16.72 -26.38 14.75
C LYS A 6 15.20 -26.27 14.66
N LEU A 7 14.68 -25.41 13.78
CA LEU A 7 13.24 -25.25 13.58
C LEU A 7 12.62 -26.46 12.89
N ALA A 8 13.30 -27.02 11.89
CA ALA A 8 12.89 -28.25 11.22
C ALA A 8 12.90 -29.44 12.18
N LEU A 9 13.91 -29.54 13.07
CA LEU A 9 13.98 -30.58 14.09
C LEU A 9 12.84 -30.46 15.12
N LEU A 10 12.48 -29.23 15.52
CA LEU A 10 11.38 -28.98 16.44
C LEU A 10 10.02 -29.34 15.83
N LEU A 11 9.79 -28.97 14.57
CA LEU A 11 8.58 -29.35 13.82
C LEU A 11 8.47 -30.86 13.63
N LEU A 12 9.58 -31.53 13.32
CA LEU A 12 9.62 -32.99 13.20
C LEU A 12 9.30 -33.66 14.54
N LEU A 13 9.81 -33.12 15.64
CA LEU A 13 9.53 -33.60 17.00
C LEU A 13 8.05 -33.39 17.35
N CYS A 14 7.47 -32.24 17.04
CA CYS A 14 6.04 -31.97 17.25
C CYS A 14 5.14 -32.91 16.43
N ILE A 15 5.50 -33.20 15.18
CA ILE A 15 4.76 -34.13 14.33
C ILE A 15 4.87 -35.57 14.86
N LEU A 16 6.06 -35.99 15.29
CA LEU A 16 6.29 -37.31 15.90
C LEU A 16 5.50 -37.47 17.21
N LEU A 17 5.47 -36.41 18.04
CA LEU A 17 4.64 -36.37 19.25
C LEU A 17 3.16 -36.46 18.89
N LEU A 18 2.69 -35.71 17.89
CA LEU A 18 1.29 -35.76 17.44
C LEU A 18 0.90 -37.17 16.95
N PHE A 19 1.77 -37.83 16.17
CA PHE A 19 1.56 -39.21 15.71
C PHE A 19 1.60 -40.22 16.87
N PHE A 20 2.44 -39.99 17.88
CA PHE A 20 2.48 -40.81 19.08
C PHE A 20 1.20 -40.64 19.92
N PHE A 21 0.71 -39.41 20.08
CA PHE A 21 -0.58 -39.13 20.74
C PHE A 21 -1.77 -39.72 19.98
N LEU A 22 -1.76 -39.69 18.64
CA LEU A 22 -2.78 -40.34 17.82
C LEU A 22 -2.78 -41.88 17.97
N ARG A 23 -1.60 -42.50 18.19
CA ARG A 23 -1.50 -43.95 18.49
C ARG A 23 -1.87 -44.32 19.91
N LEU A 24 -1.76 -43.39 20.87
CA LEU A 24 -2.12 -43.62 22.27
C LEU A 24 -3.60 -43.36 22.57
N LYS A 25 -4.35 -42.77 21.64
CA LYS A 25 -5.79 -42.49 21.82
C LYS A 25 -6.64 -43.74 22.08
N ASP A 26 -6.10 -44.94 21.82
CA ASP A 26 -6.75 -46.23 22.12
C ASP A 26 -6.32 -46.84 23.46
N ASN A 27 -5.46 -46.19 24.26
CA ASN A 27 -5.02 -46.66 25.57
C ASN A 27 -4.97 -45.50 26.58
N HIS A 28 -6.05 -45.32 27.34
CA HIS A 28 -6.16 -44.37 28.44
C HIS A 28 -5.22 -44.77 29.59
N SER A 29 -3.97 -44.28 29.55
CA SER A 29 -3.03 -44.39 30.66
C SER A 29 -3.06 -43.09 31.47
N PRO A 30 -3.25 -43.15 32.80
CA PRO A 30 -3.36 -41.96 33.65
C PRO A 30 -2.10 -41.08 33.65
N ILE A 31 -0.95 -41.62 33.22
CA ILE A 31 0.30 -40.87 33.05
C ILE A 31 0.21 -39.93 31.84
N VAL A 32 -0.49 -40.35 30.78
CA VAL A 32 -0.68 -39.54 29.57
C VAL A 32 -1.63 -38.38 29.84
N ASP A 33 -2.70 -38.62 30.62
CA ASP A 33 -3.66 -37.58 30.99
C ASP A 33 -3.03 -36.50 31.89
N ASP A 34 -2.15 -36.89 32.83
CA ASP A 34 -1.41 -35.93 33.66
C ASP A 34 -0.40 -35.11 32.83
N LEU A 35 0.31 -35.74 31.88
CA LEU A 35 1.21 -35.04 30.95
C LEU A 35 0.47 -34.07 30.03
N VAL A 36 -0.71 -34.44 29.53
CA VAL A 36 -1.57 -33.56 28.72
C VAL A 36 -2.03 -32.38 29.56
N THR A 37 -2.47 -32.61 30.79
CA THR A 37 -2.92 -31.55 31.71
C THR A 37 -1.77 -30.58 32.06
N GLN A 38 -0.56 -31.09 32.28
CA GLN A 38 0.63 -30.27 32.51
C GLN A 38 1.05 -29.48 31.27
N LEU A 39 0.93 -30.05 30.07
CA LEU A 39 1.16 -29.34 28.81
C LEU A 39 0.12 -28.25 28.58
N GLU A 40 -1.17 -28.54 28.81
CA GLU A 40 -2.24 -27.55 28.72
C GLU A 40 -2.01 -26.39 29.69
N ASN A 41 -1.68 -26.67 30.96
CA ASN A 41 -1.35 -25.64 31.94
C ASN A 41 -0.09 -24.83 31.57
N THR A 42 0.90 -25.47 30.93
CA THR A 42 2.11 -24.79 30.43
C THR A 42 1.81 -23.91 29.22
N VAL A 43 0.92 -24.34 28.32
CA VAL A 43 0.48 -23.57 27.15
C VAL A 43 -0.45 -22.43 27.55
N VAL A 44 -1.31 -22.63 28.56
CA VAL A 44 -2.15 -21.58 29.17
C VAL A 44 -1.28 -20.54 29.90
N GLY A 45 -0.16 -20.95 30.50
CA GLY A 45 0.84 -20.04 31.08
C GLY A 45 1.72 -19.32 30.05
N LEU A 46 1.83 -19.86 28.83
CA LEU A 46 2.38 -19.19 27.66
C LEU A 46 1.29 -18.39 26.97
N GLU A 47 0.77 -17.35 27.63
CA GLU A 47 0.26 -16.19 26.90
C GLU A 47 1.44 -15.63 26.09
N VAL A 48 1.65 -16.17 24.89
CA VAL A 48 2.36 -15.45 23.83
C VAL A 48 1.47 -14.25 23.56
N LYS A 49 1.72 -13.15 24.29
CA LYS A 49 1.24 -11.82 23.96
C LYS A 49 1.76 -11.52 22.56
N PHE A 50 1.02 -11.96 21.57
CA PHE A 50 1.12 -11.42 20.23
C PHE A 50 0.71 -9.96 20.40
N SER A 51 1.69 -9.10 20.66
CA SER A 51 1.48 -7.66 20.57
C SER A 51 1.19 -7.40 19.10
N PHE A 52 -0.08 -7.44 18.73
CA PHE A 52 -0.50 -6.84 17.49
C PHE A 52 0.00 -5.40 17.56
N GLY A 53 0.84 -5.02 16.60
CA GLY A 53 1.32 -3.64 16.50
C GLY A 53 0.16 -2.65 16.56
N PRO A 54 0.42 -1.39 16.90
CA PRO A 54 -0.62 -0.38 17.14
C PRO A 54 -1.72 -0.43 16.08
N LYS A 55 -2.98 -0.47 16.54
CA LYS A 55 -4.16 -0.43 15.67
C LYS A 55 -4.46 1.03 15.36
N VAL A 56 -4.18 1.43 14.12
CA VAL A 56 -4.54 2.75 13.60
C VAL A 56 -5.51 2.57 12.45
N GLN A 57 -6.60 3.32 12.47
CA GLN A 57 -7.59 3.37 11.40
C GLN A 57 -8.13 4.79 11.30
N MET A 58 -7.75 5.49 10.24
CA MET A 58 -8.22 6.83 9.90
C MET A 58 -9.49 6.71 9.08
N ASP A 59 -10.47 7.59 9.32
CA ASP A 59 -11.69 7.66 8.51
C ASP A 59 -11.47 8.55 7.28
N VAL A 60 -10.59 8.12 6.39
CA VAL A 60 -10.40 8.79 5.10
C VAL A 60 -11.64 8.54 4.23
N PRO A 61 -12.28 9.60 3.68
CA PRO A 61 -13.41 9.44 2.78
C PRO A 61 -13.03 8.59 1.56
N LEU A 62 -13.93 7.70 1.13
CA LEU A 62 -13.77 6.97 -0.12
C LEU A 62 -14.32 7.82 -1.28
N GLU A 63 -13.61 7.82 -2.40
CA GLU A 63 -14.10 8.32 -3.68
C GLU A 63 -13.71 7.32 -4.76
N SER A 64 -14.66 6.90 -5.58
CA SER A 64 -14.40 5.99 -6.69
C SER A 64 -14.07 6.80 -7.95
N GLN A 65 -13.04 6.39 -8.68
CA GLN A 65 -12.70 7.00 -9.97
C GLN A 65 -13.77 6.70 -11.05
N PHE A 66 -14.63 5.71 -10.82
CA PHE A 66 -15.70 5.31 -11.73
C PHE A 66 -17.05 6.00 -11.44
N ASP A 67 -17.19 6.75 -10.34
CA ASP A 67 -18.39 7.57 -10.10
C ASP A 67 -18.51 8.66 -11.18
N GLU A 68 -19.71 8.99 -11.65
CA GLU A 68 -19.86 9.98 -12.73
C GLU A 68 -19.66 11.44 -12.24
N PRO A 69 -18.97 12.31 -13.00
CA PRO A 69 -18.21 12.02 -14.23
C PRO A 69 -16.99 11.12 -13.99
N SER A 70 -16.91 10.00 -14.71
CA SER A 70 -15.86 9.00 -14.50
C SER A 70 -14.50 9.41 -15.07
N LEU A 71 -13.43 8.97 -14.38
CA LEU A 71 -12.03 9.10 -14.80
C LEU A 71 -11.43 7.70 -14.86
N GLN A 72 -11.54 7.02 -16.00
CA GLN A 72 -11.13 5.62 -16.14
C GLN A 72 -9.65 5.38 -15.81
N ASN A 73 -8.79 6.38 -16.00
CA ASN A 73 -7.36 6.35 -15.66
C ASN A 73 -7.02 7.34 -14.52
N GLY A 74 -7.98 7.72 -13.68
CA GLY A 74 -7.83 8.78 -12.69
C GLY A 74 -7.44 8.33 -11.28
N CYS A 75 -6.73 7.20 -11.13
CA CYS A 75 -6.47 6.62 -9.82
C CYS A 75 -5.67 7.56 -8.90
N GLU A 76 -4.63 8.21 -9.43
CA GLU A 76 -3.72 9.12 -8.72
C GLU A 76 -4.46 10.34 -8.19
N ILE A 77 -5.23 11.01 -9.05
CA ILE A 77 -5.94 12.24 -8.69
C ILE A 77 -7.15 11.95 -7.79
N THR A 78 -7.79 10.79 -7.95
CA THR A 78 -8.87 10.35 -7.06
C THR A 78 -8.35 10.01 -5.67
N ALA A 79 -7.19 9.36 -5.58
CA ALA A 79 -6.51 9.13 -4.31
C ALA A 79 -6.10 10.46 -3.65
N LEU A 80 -5.61 11.45 -4.41
CA LEU A 80 -5.35 12.78 -3.87
C LEU A 80 -6.63 13.43 -3.31
N SER A 81 -7.75 13.31 -4.00
CA SER A 81 -9.04 13.82 -3.52
C SER A 81 -9.41 13.23 -2.16
N MET A 82 -9.28 11.91 -1.99
CA MET A 82 -9.52 11.25 -0.71
C MET A 82 -8.59 11.79 0.40
N LEU A 83 -7.30 11.97 0.08
CA LEU A 83 -6.31 12.53 1.01
C LEU A 83 -6.71 13.95 1.45
N LEU A 84 -6.97 14.86 0.51
CA LEU A 84 -7.31 16.25 0.80
C LEU A 84 -8.63 16.36 1.60
N ARG A 85 -9.62 15.54 1.28
CA ARG A 85 -10.90 15.50 2.01
C ARG A 85 -10.74 15.05 3.46
N TYR A 86 -9.78 14.18 3.76
CA TYR A 86 -9.46 13.83 5.15
C TYR A 86 -8.96 15.04 5.96
N TYR A 87 -8.25 15.97 5.32
CA TYR A 87 -7.79 17.22 5.94
C TYR A 87 -8.84 18.34 5.91
N GLY A 88 -10.09 18.04 5.51
CA GLY A 88 -11.21 18.98 5.56
C GLY A 88 -11.40 19.83 4.30
N TYR A 89 -10.64 19.61 3.23
CA TYR A 89 -10.82 20.34 1.97
C TYR A 89 -12.01 19.78 1.17
N HIS A 90 -12.91 20.68 0.75
CA HIS A 90 -14.09 20.34 -0.04
C HIS A 90 -13.76 20.26 -1.54
N VAL A 91 -13.11 19.16 -1.93
CA VAL A 91 -12.70 18.88 -3.33
C VAL A 91 -13.25 17.54 -3.82
N ASN A 92 -13.21 17.33 -5.14
CA ASN A 92 -13.45 16.03 -5.76
C ASN A 92 -12.45 15.77 -6.90
N LYS A 93 -12.35 14.51 -7.34
CA LYS A 93 -11.41 14.07 -8.38
C LYS A 93 -11.51 14.89 -9.69
N ASN A 94 -12.71 15.30 -10.07
CA ASN A 94 -12.96 16.04 -11.32
C ASN A 94 -12.52 17.51 -11.22
N GLN A 95 -12.63 18.12 -10.03
CA GLN A 95 -12.09 19.46 -9.77
C GLN A 95 -10.57 19.43 -9.79
N LEU A 96 -9.96 18.46 -9.11
CA LEU A 96 -8.51 18.31 -9.05
C LEU A 96 -7.90 17.95 -10.42
N ALA A 97 -8.57 17.11 -11.21
CA ALA A 97 -8.14 16.80 -12.57
C ALA A 97 -8.03 18.03 -13.48
N LYS A 98 -8.86 19.08 -13.27
CA LYS A 98 -8.74 20.34 -14.03
C LYS A 98 -7.49 21.15 -13.71
N GLN A 99 -6.87 20.91 -12.55
CA GLN A 99 -5.66 21.59 -12.09
C GLN A 99 -4.40 20.79 -12.41
N LEU A 100 -4.55 19.50 -12.77
CA LEU A 100 -3.45 18.61 -13.10
C LEU A 100 -2.81 19.03 -14.42
N ASN A 101 -1.48 19.06 -14.48
CA ASN A 101 -0.78 19.22 -15.75
C ASN A 101 -0.88 17.94 -16.60
N TYR A 102 -0.95 18.08 -17.92
CA TYR A 102 -1.06 16.97 -18.86
C TYR A 102 0.05 17.01 -19.90
N VAL A 103 0.58 15.85 -20.25
CA VAL A 103 1.57 15.66 -21.32
C VAL A 103 1.08 14.59 -22.30
N PRO A 104 1.43 14.67 -23.59
CA PRO A 104 0.97 13.69 -24.56
C PRO A 104 1.57 12.31 -24.28
N LEU A 105 0.85 11.24 -24.63
CA LEU A 105 1.36 9.88 -24.51
C LEU A 105 2.67 9.71 -25.31
N LYS A 106 2.67 10.19 -26.56
CA LYS A 106 3.81 10.20 -27.48
C LYS A 106 4.15 11.64 -27.85
N VAL A 107 5.40 12.06 -27.64
CA VAL A 107 5.89 13.41 -27.97
C VAL A 107 6.38 13.44 -29.42
N ASP A 108 7.14 12.44 -29.84
CA ASP A 108 7.62 12.21 -31.20
C ASP A 108 7.93 10.70 -31.40
N ASP A 109 8.58 10.32 -32.49
CA ASP A 109 8.89 8.91 -32.79
C ASP A 109 9.87 8.24 -31.81
N THR A 110 10.57 9.03 -30.99
CA THR A 110 11.56 8.54 -30.03
C THR A 110 11.06 8.67 -28.59
N TYR A 111 10.40 9.79 -28.27
CA TYR A 111 10.08 10.16 -26.89
C TYR A 111 8.60 10.11 -26.56
N TYR A 112 8.33 9.74 -25.31
CA TYR A 112 7.02 9.76 -24.68
C TYR A 112 6.91 10.89 -23.67
N GLY A 113 5.68 11.17 -23.22
CA GLY A 113 5.44 12.13 -22.14
C GLY A 113 6.07 11.66 -20.82
N ASP A 114 6.60 12.60 -20.04
CA ASP A 114 7.22 12.31 -18.76
C ASP A 114 6.19 12.37 -17.61
N PRO A 115 5.96 11.27 -16.87
CA PRO A 115 5.03 11.28 -15.75
C PRO A 115 5.46 12.18 -14.57
N ASN A 116 6.73 12.63 -14.53
CA ASN A 116 7.18 13.68 -13.61
C ASN A 116 6.75 15.09 -14.04
N GLU A 117 6.41 15.31 -15.31
CA GLU A 117 5.98 16.63 -15.79
C GLU A 117 4.45 16.79 -15.69
N GLY A 118 3.70 15.73 -15.96
CA GLY A 118 2.24 15.75 -15.90
C GLY A 118 1.63 14.38 -16.14
N PHE A 119 0.30 14.31 -16.13
CA PHE A 119 -0.43 13.11 -16.50
C PHE A 119 -0.22 12.78 -17.97
N VAL A 120 0.32 11.59 -18.22
CA VAL A 120 0.68 11.12 -19.55
C VAL A 120 -0.54 10.48 -20.21
N GLY A 121 -1.08 11.14 -21.24
CA GLY A 121 -2.20 10.65 -22.04
C GLY A 121 -3.58 11.10 -21.53
N ASN A 122 -4.61 10.27 -21.73
CA ASN A 122 -6.00 10.61 -21.46
C ASN A 122 -6.50 10.03 -20.13
N ILE A 123 -6.79 10.91 -19.16
CA ILE A 123 -7.27 10.51 -17.84
C ILE A 123 -8.71 9.98 -17.82
N LYS A 124 -9.55 10.42 -18.77
CA LYS A 124 -10.99 10.14 -18.76
C LYS A 124 -11.29 8.74 -19.25
N GLU A 125 -10.67 8.32 -20.35
CA GLU A 125 -11.04 7.08 -21.02
C GLU A 125 -9.92 6.48 -21.88
N GLY A 126 -10.11 5.20 -22.19
CA GLY A 126 -9.31 4.48 -23.18
C GLY A 126 -7.96 3.99 -22.64
N LYS A 127 -7.20 3.38 -23.54
CA LYS A 127 -5.90 2.74 -23.23
C LYS A 127 -4.70 3.66 -23.46
N GLN A 128 -4.94 4.89 -23.88
CA GLN A 128 -3.89 5.85 -24.21
C GLN A 128 -3.48 6.66 -22.98
N ALA A 129 -3.03 6.00 -21.92
CA ALA A 129 -2.57 6.64 -20.70
C ALA A 129 -1.45 5.83 -20.04
N MET A 130 -0.55 6.52 -19.35
CA MET A 130 0.47 5.93 -18.48
C MET A 130 0.31 6.36 -17.02
N GLY A 131 -0.52 7.36 -16.72
CA GLY A 131 -0.67 7.89 -15.38
C GLY A 131 0.28 9.03 -15.09
N VAL A 132 0.55 9.27 -13.80
CA VAL A 132 1.32 10.43 -13.33
C VAL A 132 2.09 10.10 -12.07
N TRP A 133 3.24 10.74 -11.88
CA TRP A 133 4.07 10.56 -10.68
C TRP A 133 3.71 11.57 -9.59
N SER A 134 4.38 11.49 -8.45
CA SER A 134 4.04 12.28 -7.26
C SER A 134 4.20 13.78 -7.48
N ALA A 135 5.18 14.24 -8.28
CA ALA A 135 5.48 15.66 -8.41
C ALA A 135 4.32 16.51 -8.99
N PRO A 136 3.67 16.14 -10.12
CA PRO A 136 2.49 16.86 -10.58
C PRO A 136 1.28 16.78 -9.63
N ILE A 137 1.15 15.66 -8.89
CA ILE A 137 0.09 15.51 -7.87
C ILE A 137 0.37 16.42 -6.67
N LYS A 138 1.63 16.57 -6.24
CA LYS A 138 2.06 17.52 -5.21
C LYS A 138 1.71 18.94 -5.62
N ALA A 139 2.01 19.34 -6.86
CA ALA A 139 1.67 20.68 -7.34
C ALA A 139 0.16 20.98 -7.24
N VAL A 140 -0.71 20.01 -7.54
CA VAL A 140 -2.16 20.14 -7.33
C VAL A 140 -2.49 20.26 -5.83
N ALA A 141 -1.90 19.41 -4.99
CA ALA A 141 -2.13 19.46 -3.55
C ALA A 141 -1.73 20.82 -2.94
N GLU A 142 -0.58 21.37 -3.32
CA GLU A 142 -0.07 22.67 -2.86
C GLU A 142 -1.03 23.82 -3.19
N GLN A 143 -1.63 23.81 -4.38
CA GLN A 143 -2.65 24.78 -4.77
C GLN A 143 -3.89 24.75 -3.88
N ILE A 144 -4.25 23.57 -3.35
CA ILE A 144 -5.42 23.40 -2.50
C ILE A 144 -5.12 23.77 -1.04
N VAL A 145 -3.98 23.33 -0.51
CA VAL A 145 -3.70 23.47 0.93
C VAL A 145 -3.13 24.83 1.31
N GLY A 146 -2.50 25.54 0.37
CA GLY A 146 -1.84 26.83 0.61
C GLY A 146 -0.89 26.76 1.81
N ASP A 147 -0.89 27.80 2.64
CA ASP A 147 0.03 27.92 3.78
C ASP A 147 -0.38 27.08 5.00
N ASN A 148 -1.49 26.34 4.96
CA ASN A 148 -1.95 25.55 6.10
C ASN A 148 -1.14 24.25 6.29
N TYR A 149 -0.62 23.71 5.20
CA TYR A 149 0.12 22.44 5.21
C TYR A 149 1.31 22.50 4.25
N THR A 150 2.40 21.85 4.65
CA THR A 150 3.49 21.47 3.74
C THR A 150 3.15 20.15 3.08
N VAL A 151 3.26 20.08 1.75
CA VAL A 151 3.09 18.87 0.95
C VAL A 151 4.46 18.23 0.71
N HIS A 152 4.63 16.98 1.12
CA HIS A 152 5.86 16.20 0.91
C HIS A 152 5.62 15.13 -0.14
N ASP A 153 6.55 14.95 -1.08
CA ASP A 153 6.54 13.88 -2.09
C ASP A 153 7.86 13.13 -2.24
N GLU A 154 8.84 13.50 -1.42
CA GLU A 154 10.20 13.02 -1.45
C GLU A 154 10.25 11.58 -0.93
N PRO A 155 10.95 10.66 -1.63
CA PRO A 155 11.07 9.27 -1.22
C PRO A 155 11.52 9.10 0.23
N ILE A 156 10.75 8.36 1.02
CA ILE A 156 11.11 8.00 2.40
C ILE A 156 11.25 6.49 2.56
N SER A 157 11.99 6.04 3.58
CA SER A 157 12.03 4.61 3.90
C SER A 157 10.66 4.10 4.32
N PHE A 158 10.37 2.82 4.04
CA PHE A 158 9.12 2.20 4.49
C PHE A 158 8.96 2.28 6.02
N THR A 159 10.05 2.29 6.79
CA THR A 159 10.02 2.53 8.24
C THR A 159 9.50 3.91 8.61
N LYS A 160 9.91 4.98 7.89
CA LYS A 160 9.38 6.34 8.10
C LYS A 160 7.91 6.42 7.69
N LEU A 161 7.53 5.80 6.56
CA LEU A 161 6.12 5.70 6.15
C LEU A 161 5.26 5.06 7.25
N LYS A 162 5.68 3.93 7.82
CA LYS A 162 4.97 3.30 8.94
C LYS A 162 4.83 4.23 10.16
N LYS A 163 5.84 5.06 10.43
CA LYS A 163 5.78 6.05 11.51
C LYS A 163 4.70 7.10 11.25
N LEU A 164 4.58 7.59 10.01
CA LEU A 164 3.50 8.52 9.61
C LEU A 164 2.13 7.90 9.87
N ILE A 165 1.92 6.65 9.44
CA ILE A 165 0.65 5.95 9.69
C ILE A 165 0.38 5.79 11.19
N ASN A 166 1.39 5.45 11.99
CA ASN A 166 1.25 5.39 13.46
C ASN A 166 0.88 6.73 14.10
N GLN A 167 1.22 7.84 13.44
CA GLN A 167 0.91 9.20 13.88
C GLN A 167 -0.44 9.70 13.31
N SER A 168 -1.24 8.81 12.71
CA SER A 168 -2.51 9.16 12.07
C SER A 168 -2.38 10.17 10.91
N THR A 169 -1.26 10.09 10.19
CA THR A 169 -1.04 10.79 8.92
C THR A 169 -1.32 9.82 7.78
N PRO A 170 -2.42 9.96 7.01
CA PRO A 170 -2.65 9.13 5.83
C PRO A 170 -1.63 9.47 4.73
N VAL A 171 -1.30 8.47 3.93
CA VAL A 171 -0.25 8.60 2.90
C VAL A 171 -0.81 8.13 1.57
N TRP A 172 -0.86 9.03 0.59
CA TRP A 172 -1.05 8.68 -0.82
C TRP A 172 0.20 7.96 -1.31
N ILE A 173 0.06 6.90 -2.08
CA ILE A 173 1.19 6.19 -2.69
C ILE A 173 0.93 5.90 -4.16
N LEU A 174 2.00 5.83 -4.94
CA LEU A 174 1.97 5.11 -6.19
C LEU A 174 2.07 3.60 -5.90
N ALA A 175 1.21 2.84 -6.54
CA ALA A 175 1.02 1.42 -6.31
C ALA A 175 0.82 0.68 -7.63
N THR A 176 0.39 -0.57 -7.54
CA THR A 176 0.05 -1.40 -8.68
C THR A 176 -1.39 -1.85 -8.64
N LEU A 177 -1.95 -2.15 -9.81
CA LEU A 177 -3.29 -2.70 -9.96
C LEU A 177 -3.47 -3.92 -9.05
N GLU A 178 -4.63 -3.99 -8.40
CA GLU A 178 -4.97 -5.03 -7.43
C GLU A 178 -4.04 -5.13 -6.22
N LEU A 179 -3.16 -4.14 -6.00
CA LEU A 179 -2.16 -4.14 -4.93
C LEU A 179 -1.29 -5.41 -5.00
N LYS A 180 -0.94 -5.82 -6.22
CA LYS A 180 -0.11 -7.00 -6.49
C LYS A 180 1.35 -6.60 -6.64
N VAL A 181 2.24 -7.31 -5.95
CA VAL A 181 3.69 -7.09 -6.07
C VAL A 181 4.12 -7.27 -7.55
N PRO A 182 4.69 -6.24 -8.20
CA PRO A 182 5.09 -6.35 -9.59
C PRO A 182 6.37 -7.17 -9.74
N SER A 183 6.46 -7.92 -10.83
CA SER A 183 7.66 -8.64 -11.28
C SER A 183 8.53 -7.76 -12.19
N ASP A 184 9.77 -8.15 -12.46
CA ASP A 184 10.68 -7.33 -13.30
C ASP A 184 10.15 -7.19 -14.73
N SER A 185 9.47 -8.21 -15.25
CA SER A 185 8.84 -8.19 -16.58
C SER A 185 7.62 -7.28 -16.68
N ASP A 186 7.14 -6.72 -15.57
CA ASP A 186 6.03 -5.77 -15.57
C ASP A 186 6.47 -4.34 -15.86
N PHE A 187 7.77 -4.10 -15.89
CA PHE A 187 8.36 -2.79 -16.11
C PHE A 187 8.91 -2.65 -17.53
N ILE A 188 8.78 -1.45 -18.09
CA ILE A 188 9.27 -1.09 -19.41
C ILE A 188 10.10 0.19 -19.34
N GLU A 189 11.12 0.27 -20.19
CA GLU A 189 11.82 1.52 -20.43
C GLU A 189 10.93 2.49 -21.20
N TRP A 190 10.92 3.73 -20.75
CA TRP A 190 10.07 4.79 -21.26
C TRP A 190 10.93 6.03 -21.52
N PRO A 191 11.50 6.17 -22.74
CA PRO A 191 12.33 7.31 -23.09
C PRO A 191 11.52 8.61 -23.04
N THR A 192 11.97 9.58 -22.25
CA THR A 192 11.43 10.94 -22.24
C THR A 192 12.53 11.94 -22.60
N LYS A 193 12.16 13.18 -22.90
CA LYS A 193 13.13 14.26 -23.14
C LYS A 193 14.01 14.58 -21.92
N ASN A 194 13.59 14.14 -20.72
CA ASN A 194 14.31 14.32 -19.46
C ASN A 194 14.99 13.02 -18.98
N GLY A 195 15.26 12.10 -19.91
CA GLY A 195 15.90 10.80 -19.66
C GLY A 195 14.90 9.65 -19.51
N THR A 196 15.40 8.42 -19.64
CA THR A 196 14.56 7.22 -19.56
C THR A 196 13.93 7.06 -18.18
N ARG A 197 12.63 6.78 -18.17
CA ARG A 197 11.85 6.37 -16.99
C ARG A 197 11.61 4.87 -17.04
N ILE A 198 11.44 4.26 -15.86
CA ILE A 198 10.97 2.88 -15.75
C ILE A 198 9.51 2.96 -15.33
N VAL A 199 8.60 2.52 -16.20
CA VAL A 199 7.15 2.62 -15.98
C VAL A 199 6.52 1.23 -16.05
N THR A 200 5.25 1.13 -15.66
CA THR A 200 4.48 -0.11 -15.77
C THR A 200 3.04 0.18 -16.18
N PRO A 201 2.45 -0.59 -17.11
CA PRO A 201 1.02 -0.49 -17.42
C PRO A 201 0.13 -0.96 -16.26
N LYS A 202 0.73 -1.54 -15.21
CA LYS A 202 0.05 -1.92 -13.97
C LYS A 202 0.02 -0.78 -12.94
N ILE A 203 0.37 0.44 -13.32
CA ILE A 203 0.33 1.60 -12.43
C ILE A 203 -1.05 1.75 -11.79
N HIS A 204 -1.05 2.10 -10.51
CA HIS A 204 -2.24 2.41 -9.73
C HIS A 204 -1.87 3.40 -8.62
N SER A 205 -2.87 3.86 -7.87
CA SER A 205 -2.63 4.65 -6.68
C SER A 205 -3.67 4.35 -5.61
N ALA A 206 -3.30 4.57 -4.35
CA ALA A 206 -4.16 4.37 -3.19
C ALA A 206 -3.76 5.29 -2.04
N VAL A 207 -4.65 5.44 -1.07
CA VAL A 207 -4.33 6.12 0.20
C VAL A 207 -4.24 5.10 1.30
N ILE A 208 -3.11 5.05 2.01
CA ILE A 208 -2.95 4.23 3.21
C ILE A 208 -3.71 4.91 4.36
N THR A 209 -4.71 4.21 4.89
CA THR A 209 -5.64 4.71 5.90
C THR A 209 -5.40 4.11 7.29
N GLY A 210 -4.53 3.13 7.43
CA GLY A 210 -4.28 2.52 8.73
C GLY A 210 -3.37 1.30 8.69
N MET A 211 -3.16 0.74 9.88
CA MET A 211 -2.42 -0.49 10.07
C MET A 211 -2.88 -1.23 11.33
N HIS A 212 -2.77 -2.56 11.32
CA HIS A 212 -2.99 -3.40 12.48
C HIS A 212 -2.23 -4.72 12.32
N GLY A 213 -1.34 -5.04 13.27
CA GLY A 213 -0.51 -6.24 13.19
C GLY A 213 0.37 -6.25 11.93
N GLN A 214 0.20 -7.26 11.07
CA GLN A 214 0.97 -7.45 9.83
C GLN A 214 0.29 -6.86 8.59
N TYR A 215 -0.75 -6.04 8.78
CA TYR A 215 -1.56 -5.51 7.68
C TYR A 215 -1.62 -3.99 7.69
N PHE A 216 -1.67 -3.44 6.48
CA PHE A 216 -2.07 -2.08 6.20
C PHE A 216 -3.49 -2.09 5.63
N TYR A 217 -4.19 -0.97 5.80
CA TYR A 217 -5.48 -0.71 5.18
C TYR A 217 -5.32 0.44 4.20
N VAL A 218 -5.92 0.30 3.02
CA VAL A 218 -5.86 1.33 1.99
C VAL A 218 -7.25 1.64 1.45
N ASN A 219 -7.51 2.89 1.12
CA ASN A 219 -8.61 3.25 0.23
C ASN A 219 -8.12 3.13 -1.20
N ASP A 220 -8.81 2.31 -1.98
CA ASP A 220 -8.55 2.04 -3.38
C ASP A 220 -9.55 2.85 -4.22
N PRO A 221 -9.09 3.73 -5.14
CA PRO A 221 -9.93 4.49 -6.06
C PRO A 221 -10.88 3.64 -6.91
N TYR A 222 -10.72 2.32 -6.96
CA TYR A 222 -11.69 1.41 -7.60
C TYR A 222 -12.94 1.17 -6.74
N GLY A 223 -13.09 1.87 -5.61
CA GLY A 223 -14.27 1.82 -4.75
C GLY A 223 -14.14 0.91 -3.53
N TYR A 224 -12.91 0.49 -3.17
CA TYR A 224 -12.69 -0.34 -1.98
C TYR A 224 -12.18 0.51 -0.81
N LYS A 225 -13.02 0.68 0.22
CA LYS A 225 -12.62 1.33 1.47
C LYS A 225 -11.87 0.35 2.37
N ASN A 226 -10.76 0.77 2.96
CA ASN A 226 -9.97 -0.01 3.93
C ASN A 226 -9.61 -1.43 3.44
N ARG A 227 -9.26 -1.57 2.17
CA ARG A 227 -8.77 -2.82 1.59
C ARG A 227 -7.50 -3.25 2.32
N ARG A 228 -7.50 -4.49 2.79
CA ARG A 228 -6.41 -5.05 3.60
C ARG A 228 -5.25 -5.52 2.71
N VAL A 229 -4.03 -5.11 3.05
CA VAL A 229 -2.79 -5.49 2.34
C VAL A 229 -1.76 -5.99 3.34
N LYS A 230 -1.04 -7.08 3.02
CA LYS A 230 0.06 -7.54 3.88
C LYS A 230 1.18 -6.50 3.85
N GLN A 231 1.75 -6.20 5.00
CA GLN A 231 2.84 -5.24 5.13
C GLN A 231 4.01 -5.54 4.18
N LYS A 232 4.39 -6.81 4.06
CA LYS A 232 5.48 -7.25 3.17
C LYS A 232 5.18 -6.95 1.70
N ASP A 233 3.93 -7.12 1.28
CA ASP A 233 3.53 -6.91 -0.11
C ASP A 233 3.45 -5.40 -0.40
N LEU A 234 2.86 -4.62 0.51
CA LEU A 234 2.83 -3.17 0.39
C LEU A 234 4.23 -2.54 0.35
N GLN A 235 5.15 -3.03 1.18
CA GLN A 235 6.54 -2.58 1.17
C GLN A 235 7.20 -2.81 -0.19
N GLN A 236 7.06 -4.03 -0.75
CA GLN A 236 7.63 -4.35 -2.05
C GLN A 236 6.99 -3.50 -3.16
N ILE A 237 5.66 -3.31 -3.14
CA ILE A 237 4.98 -2.45 -4.12
C ILE A 237 5.54 -1.03 -4.06
N TYR A 238 5.57 -0.45 -2.86
CA TYR A 238 6.06 0.92 -2.64
C TYR A 238 7.52 1.10 -3.12
N GLU A 239 8.41 0.18 -2.74
CA GLU A 239 9.83 0.24 -3.13
C GLU A 239 10.01 0.06 -4.65
N ARG A 240 9.25 -0.86 -5.26
CA ARG A 240 9.33 -1.18 -6.70
C ARG A 240 8.72 -0.10 -7.58
N MET A 241 7.74 0.65 -7.06
CA MET A 241 7.13 1.80 -7.72
C MET A 241 7.92 3.10 -7.49
N GLY A 242 9.16 3.01 -7.00
CA GLY A 242 10.07 4.15 -6.86
C GLY A 242 9.86 4.98 -5.60
N CYS A 243 9.24 4.40 -4.55
CA CYS A 243 8.99 5.07 -3.28
C CYS A 243 8.18 6.37 -3.42
N GLN A 244 7.29 6.44 -4.41
CA GLN A 244 6.46 7.61 -4.64
C GLN A 244 5.30 7.69 -3.66
N LEU A 245 5.13 8.87 -3.06
CA LEU A 245 4.16 9.11 -2.01
C LEU A 245 3.78 10.58 -1.94
N ILE A 246 2.68 10.87 -1.24
CA ILE A 246 2.33 12.21 -0.76
C ILE A 246 1.78 12.11 0.65
N TYR A 247 2.26 13.00 1.54
CA TYR A 247 1.63 13.24 2.84
C TYR A 247 1.66 14.73 3.19
N LEU A 248 0.75 15.14 4.07
CA LEU A 248 0.63 16.52 4.51
C LEU A 248 1.11 16.68 5.96
N GLU A 249 1.91 17.71 6.19
CA GLU A 249 2.36 18.14 7.50
C GLU A 249 1.76 19.51 7.81
N LYS A 250 1.09 19.64 8.96
CA LYS A 250 0.43 20.89 9.34
C LYS A 250 1.48 21.95 9.67
N ASN A 251 1.33 23.15 9.10
CA ASN A 251 2.18 24.28 9.43
C ASN A 251 1.77 24.83 10.81
N GLY A 252 2.78 25.18 11.62
CA GLY A 252 2.61 25.66 13.00
C GLY A 252 2.09 27.09 13.11
#